data_AF-A0A2D8RCE8-F1
#
_entry.id   AF-A0A2D8RCE8-F1
#
_cell.length_a   1.000
_cell.length_b   1.000
_cell.length_c   1.000
_cell.angle_alpha   90.00
_cell.angle_beta   90.00
_cell.angle_gamma   90.00
#
_symmetry.space_group_name_H-M   'P 1'
#
loop_
_entity.id
_entity.type
_entity.pdbx_description
1 polymer ?
#
loop_
_entity_poly.entity_id
_entity_poly.type
_entity_poly.pdbx_seq_one_letter_code
_entity_poly.pdbx_strand_id
1 'polypeptide(L)'
;MAAFTSSQSGNFNDPATWGGAGVPGAADSFTITANIVVTVPSGYSATGTAIFSGGSLQAKAALVVAAGGTFTMVADFNQASWYRLSVFGTLNLNGFSMTQANNARHFELTIKGTAGNRAQVISNGTSTGPDMVYTFLYNEWPLEIAYADFVGLGEIRIPSTANSPFPLYSITNTVFRNCRQVTLGGFSSNDSVWIIDGVDVRDSRAVGTMLTVTRDATGAVGAGNPSRLTRLTLAGSATANAVRWEVENLEKTQIVLKNVIGTNIKPTPMTNSLVATVGKTGPAALDYGGITLLADSYVFTDSDNPHTLIGVPVVDNIVLEATYTTSFSDSGDHFVVPAGNGSFTNSLVLESKSGVLVNAIGVARSGNYSATHNTLVGNYNAAYGALARTESGGTFTGTLSLQSNLVVNISATSTAIGMNFQGPADQVTTMDYNAWFNFGNRYSGVTSATKTPGVTVGYGGNDLVLASLPAFTDSTRNLAKWGQVHLGTTTAQEVVDAFLRLNGFNPATGTQDLPAFEHEPADVVTWTKQGFTVTDAALVASGHDAQNIGILDQAEEPVEPPPASGATTYNLVSPITGSIVGYCVLDLVS
;
A
#
# COMPACT_ATOMS: atom_id res chain seq x y z
N MET A 1 35.39 -31.81 5.76
CA MET A 1 34.97 -31.09 4.55
C MET A 1 35.53 -31.83 3.35
N ALA A 2 34.71 -32.71 2.80
CA ALA A 2 34.94 -33.31 1.50
C ALA A 2 34.32 -32.43 0.40
N ALA A 3 34.78 -32.62 -0.83
CA ALA A 3 34.22 -31.99 -2.02
C ALA A 3 33.52 -33.07 -2.86
N PHE A 4 32.23 -32.91 -3.09
CA PHE A 4 31.44 -33.78 -3.94
C PHE A 4 31.17 -33.10 -5.28
N THR A 5 31.08 -33.88 -6.35
CA THR A 5 30.69 -33.38 -7.67
C THR A 5 29.59 -34.27 -8.21
N SER A 6 28.49 -33.66 -8.66
CA SER A 6 27.40 -34.43 -9.22
C SER A 6 27.81 -35.07 -10.54
N SER A 7 27.58 -36.37 -10.70
CA SER A 7 27.86 -37.12 -11.93
C SER A 7 26.61 -37.30 -12.81
N GLN A 8 25.42 -37.20 -12.22
CA GLN A 8 24.14 -37.29 -12.93
C GLN A 8 23.05 -36.50 -12.19
N SER A 9 21.96 -36.18 -12.90
CA SER A 9 20.76 -35.66 -12.27
C SER A 9 20.13 -36.70 -11.34
N GLY A 10 19.57 -36.25 -10.22
CA GLY A 10 18.94 -37.14 -9.25
C GLY A 10 18.71 -36.47 -7.91
N ASN A 11 18.40 -37.30 -6.91
CA ASN A 11 18.12 -36.83 -5.57
C ASN A 11 19.43 -36.61 -4.80
N PHE A 12 19.44 -35.57 -3.97
CA PHE A 12 20.58 -35.23 -3.12
C PHE A 12 20.99 -36.41 -2.22
N ASN A 13 20.03 -37.19 -1.74
CA ASN A 13 20.25 -38.34 -0.86
C ASN A 13 20.64 -39.64 -1.60
N ASP A 14 20.84 -39.60 -2.91
CA ASP A 14 21.29 -40.75 -3.70
C ASP A 14 22.81 -40.68 -3.94
N PRO A 15 23.62 -41.62 -3.41
CA PRO A 15 25.05 -41.68 -3.69
C PRO A 15 25.37 -41.70 -5.20
N ALA A 16 24.49 -42.24 -6.05
CA ALA A 16 24.70 -42.27 -7.50
C ALA A 16 24.70 -40.87 -8.13
N THR A 17 23.97 -39.91 -7.56
CA THR A 17 24.04 -38.49 -7.96
C THR A 17 25.45 -37.94 -7.78
N TRP A 18 26.21 -38.45 -6.81
CA TRP A 18 27.56 -38.01 -6.44
C TRP A 18 28.66 -39.00 -6.86
N GLY A 19 28.45 -39.74 -7.94
CA GLY A 19 29.45 -40.66 -8.49
C GLY A 19 29.72 -41.90 -7.62
N GLY A 20 28.81 -42.23 -6.70
CA GLY A 20 28.97 -43.34 -5.75
C GLY A 20 29.82 -43.02 -4.53
N ALA A 21 30.30 -41.78 -4.38
CA ALA A 21 31.20 -41.36 -3.30
C ALA A 21 30.52 -41.18 -1.92
N GLY A 22 29.21 -41.41 -1.83
CA GLY A 22 28.37 -41.08 -0.67
C GLY A 22 27.55 -39.80 -0.90
N VAL A 23 26.83 -39.34 0.11
CA VAL A 23 25.99 -38.14 0.07
C VAL A 23 26.69 -37.00 0.82
N PRO A 24 26.73 -35.75 0.29
CA PRO A 24 27.33 -34.62 0.99
C PRO A 24 26.69 -34.38 2.37
N GLY A 25 27.51 -34.17 3.39
CA GLY A 25 27.08 -33.80 4.73
C GLY A 25 27.19 -32.29 5.02
N ALA A 26 26.80 -31.90 6.23
CA ALA A 26 26.71 -30.49 6.65
C ALA A 26 28.04 -29.70 6.57
N ALA A 27 29.17 -30.38 6.68
CA ALA A 27 30.49 -29.75 6.61
C ALA A 27 31.13 -29.81 5.21
N ASP A 28 30.38 -30.29 4.21
CA ASP A 28 30.89 -30.55 2.87
C ASP A 28 30.46 -29.48 1.87
N SER A 29 31.25 -29.38 0.80
CA SER A 29 30.88 -28.62 -0.39
C SER A 29 30.47 -29.58 -1.50
N PHE A 30 29.51 -29.19 -2.32
CA PHE A 30 29.10 -29.97 -3.46
C PHE A 30 28.96 -29.11 -4.70
N THR A 31 29.50 -29.61 -5.81
CA THR A 31 29.41 -28.97 -7.11
C THR A 31 28.31 -29.61 -7.93
N ILE A 32 27.30 -28.83 -8.30
CA ILE A 32 26.30 -29.20 -9.29
C ILE A 32 26.88 -28.88 -10.66
N THR A 33 27.20 -29.94 -11.40
CA THR A 33 27.79 -29.84 -12.74
C THR A 33 26.79 -29.24 -13.72
N ALA A 34 27.29 -28.59 -14.76
CA ALA A 34 26.48 -28.09 -15.86
C ALA A 34 25.60 -29.19 -16.46
N ASN A 35 24.35 -28.85 -16.84
CA ASN A 35 23.28 -29.75 -17.30
C ASN A 35 22.71 -30.71 -16.23
N ILE A 36 23.12 -30.60 -14.97
CA ILE A 36 22.63 -31.47 -13.90
C ILE A 36 21.61 -30.75 -13.03
N VAL A 37 20.55 -31.50 -12.70
CA VAL A 37 19.53 -31.11 -11.72
C VAL A 37 19.69 -31.99 -10.48
N VAL A 38 20.05 -31.37 -9.36
CA VAL A 38 20.05 -32.03 -8.05
C VAL A 38 18.79 -31.62 -7.30
N THR A 39 18.03 -32.60 -6.82
CA THR A 39 16.78 -32.38 -6.09
C THR A 39 16.94 -32.76 -4.62
N VAL A 40 16.61 -31.86 -3.70
CA VAL A 40 16.38 -32.19 -2.29
C VAL A 40 14.94 -32.72 -2.20
N PRO A 41 14.72 -34.04 -2.01
CA PRO A 41 13.39 -34.62 -2.11
C PRO A 41 12.54 -34.31 -0.87
N SER A 42 11.23 -34.59 -0.98
CA SER A 42 10.28 -34.44 0.13
C SER A 42 10.70 -35.27 1.35
N GLY A 43 10.55 -34.71 2.55
CA GLY A 43 10.90 -35.38 3.81
C GLY A 43 12.42 -35.50 4.06
N TYR A 44 13.25 -34.89 3.20
CA TYR A 44 14.70 -34.89 3.35
C TYR A 44 15.25 -33.49 3.62
N SER A 45 16.22 -33.42 4.53
CA SER A 45 16.96 -32.21 4.85
C SER A 45 18.41 -32.34 4.39
N ALA A 46 18.79 -31.52 3.42
CA ALA A 46 20.15 -31.37 2.95
C ALA A 46 20.81 -30.15 3.62
N THR A 47 22.08 -30.27 3.96
CA THR A 47 22.88 -29.16 4.52
C THR A 47 24.24 -29.16 3.83
N GLY A 48 24.72 -27.99 3.39
CA GLY A 48 26.05 -27.88 2.80
C GLY A 48 26.27 -26.62 1.97
N THR A 49 27.44 -26.53 1.35
CA THR A 49 27.81 -25.42 0.46
C THR A 49 27.58 -25.79 -0.99
N ALA A 50 26.58 -25.18 -1.64
CA ALA A 50 26.31 -25.41 -3.05
C ALA A 50 27.23 -24.57 -3.94
N ILE A 51 27.87 -25.23 -4.90
CA ILE A 51 28.67 -24.63 -5.97
C ILE A 51 27.98 -24.99 -7.30
N PHE A 52 27.60 -23.98 -8.07
CA PHE A 52 27.06 -24.19 -9.41
C PHE A 52 28.20 -24.11 -10.42
N SER A 53 28.20 -24.95 -11.47
CA SER A 53 29.24 -24.92 -12.51
C SER A 53 28.73 -24.54 -13.91
N GLY A 54 27.49 -24.06 -14.02
CA GLY A 54 26.86 -23.82 -15.33
C GLY A 54 27.47 -22.65 -16.10
N GLY A 55 27.83 -22.90 -17.36
CA GLY A 55 28.59 -21.97 -18.20
C GLY A 55 27.81 -21.31 -19.33
N SER A 56 26.63 -21.84 -19.68
CA SER A 56 25.77 -21.30 -20.75
C SER A 56 24.29 -21.49 -20.46
N LEU A 57 23.44 -20.87 -21.28
CA LEU A 57 21.99 -20.98 -21.22
C LEU A 57 21.50 -22.44 -21.28
N GLN A 58 22.08 -23.22 -22.19
CA GLN A 58 21.74 -24.62 -22.37
C GLN A 58 22.39 -25.50 -21.30
N ALA A 59 23.48 -25.03 -20.68
CA ALA A 59 24.30 -25.77 -19.73
C ALA A 59 24.20 -25.22 -18.29
N LYS A 60 22.96 -25.02 -17.82
CA LYS A 60 22.66 -24.57 -16.46
C LYS A 60 22.93 -25.69 -15.44
N ALA A 61 23.43 -25.31 -14.28
CA ALA A 61 23.40 -26.17 -13.09
C ALA A 61 22.15 -25.82 -12.27
N ALA A 62 21.41 -26.81 -11.77
CA ALA A 62 20.14 -26.58 -11.09
C ALA A 62 20.05 -27.26 -9.72
N LEU A 63 19.62 -26.50 -8.72
CA LEU A 63 19.21 -27.02 -7.42
C LEU A 63 17.69 -26.87 -7.29
N VAL A 64 17.01 -27.97 -6.97
CA VAL A 64 15.57 -28.01 -6.71
C VAL A 64 15.35 -28.43 -5.27
N VAL A 65 14.68 -27.61 -4.48
CA VAL A 65 14.17 -27.99 -3.16
C VAL A 65 12.72 -28.37 -3.33
N ALA A 66 12.41 -29.66 -3.39
CA ALA A 66 11.05 -30.15 -3.62
C ALA A 66 10.12 -29.79 -2.45
N ALA A 67 8.81 -29.87 -2.68
CA ALA A 67 7.80 -29.64 -1.64
C ALA A 67 8.03 -30.58 -0.44
N GLY A 68 8.13 -30.02 0.77
CA GLY A 68 8.48 -30.75 1.99
C GLY A 68 9.96 -31.15 2.12
N GLY A 69 10.81 -30.81 1.16
CA GLY A 69 12.27 -30.89 1.28
C GLY A 69 12.83 -29.63 1.95
N THR A 70 14.00 -29.74 2.60
CA THR A 70 14.69 -28.60 3.23
C THR A 70 16.14 -28.54 2.80
N PHE A 71 16.60 -27.38 2.34
CA PHE A 71 18.02 -27.12 2.10
C PHE A 71 18.54 -26.05 3.06
N THR A 72 19.58 -26.36 3.84
CA THR A 72 20.22 -25.43 4.79
C THR A 72 21.61 -25.04 4.32
N MET A 73 21.86 -23.75 4.19
CA MET A 73 23.16 -23.20 3.83
C MET A 73 24.13 -23.22 5.02
N VAL A 74 25.40 -23.48 4.73
CA VAL A 74 26.52 -23.34 5.69
C VAL A 74 27.60 -22.36 5.20
N ALA A 75 27.40 -21.80 4.01
CA ALA A 75 28.17 -20.74 3.39
C ALA A 75 27.32 -20.09 2.29
N ASP A 76 27.74 -18.91 1.82
CA ASP A 76 27.14 -18.26 0.66
C ASP A 76 27.21 -19.16 -0.59
N PHE A 77 26.23 -19.02 -1.48
CA PHE A 77 26.27 -19.75 -2.75
C PHE A 77 27.44 -19.29 -3.63
N ASN A 78 28.24 -20.26 -4.08
CA ASN A 78 29.21 -20.01 -5.13
C ASN A 78 28.50 -20.13 -6.50
N GLN A 79 28.09 -18.99 -7.03
CA GLN A 79 27.29 -18.91 -8.25
C GLN A 79 28.18 -18.98 -9.50
N ALA A 80 27.79 -19.79 -10.49
CA ALA A 80 28.39 -19.74 -11.83
C ALA A 80 27.72 -18.68 -12.72
N SER A 81 28.16 -18.61 -13.98
CA SER A 81 27.57 -17.75 -15.00
C SER A 81 26.12 -18.12 -15.32
N TRP A 82 25.71 -19.38 -15.14
CA TRP A 82 24.34 -19.82 -15.43
C TRP A 82 23.85 -20.86 -14.42
N TYR A 83 22.83 -20.53 -13.64
CA TYR A 83 22.26 -21.46 -12.68
C TYR A 83 20.76 -21.25 -12.44
N ARG A 84 20.09 -22.31 -11.97
CA ARG A 84 18.68 -22.32 -11.59
C ARG A 84 18.55 -22.72 -10.13
N LEU A 85 17.73 -21.96 -9.39
CA LEU A 85 17.23 -22.36 -8.09
C LEU A 85 15.71 -22.42 -8.12
N SER A 86 15.15 -23.57 -7.80
CA SER A 86 13.71 -23.76 -7.65
C SER A 86 13.40 -24.21 -6.23
N VAL A 87 12.63 -23.43 -5.49
CA VAL A 87 12.26 -23.70 -4.10
C VAL A 87 10.75 -23.91 -4.02
N PHE A 88 10.36 -25.16 -3.78
CA PHE A 88 8.99 -25.59 -3.50
C PHE A 88 8.81 -26.03 -2.04
N GLY A 89 9.91 -26.30 -1.33
CA GLY A 89 9.96 -26.59 0.10
C GLY A 89 10.59 -25.44 0.89
N THR A 90 11.52 -25.75 1.79
CA THR A 90 12.19 -24.78 2.66
C THR A 90 13.64 -24.55 2.26
N LEU A 91 13.97 -23.30 1.93
CA LEU A 91 15.34 -22.82 1.83
C LEU A 91 15.71 -22.09 3.12
N ASN A 92 16.62 -22.66 3.90
CA ASN A 92 17.16 -22.03 5.10
C ASN A 92 18.53 -21.42 4.78
N LEU A 93 18.56 -20.09 4.71
CA LEU A 93 19.78 -19.33 4.48
C LEU A 93 20.72 -19.36 5.68
N ASN A 94 20.21 -19.63 6.89
CA ASN A 94 21.04 -19.81 8.10
C ASN A 94 22.02 -18.64 8.37
N GLY A 95 21.62 -17.41 8.01
CA GLY A 95 22.47 -16.21 8.14
C GLY A 95 23.46 -15.99 6.99
N PHE A 96 23.47 -16.84 5.97
CA PHE A 96 24.25 -16.68 4.75
C PHE A 96 23.47 -15.95 3.67
N SER A 97 24.21 -15.48 2.67
CA SER A 97 23.67 -14.62 1.63
C SER A 97 23.60 -15.33 0.28
N MET A 98 22.54 -15.03 -0.44
CA MET A 98 22.43 -15.22 -1.87
C MET A 98 22.67 -13.86 -2.56
N THR A 99 23.93 -13.44 -2.61
CA THR A 99 24.29 -12.16 -3.25
C THR A 99 24.89 -12.40 -4.62
N GLN A 100 24.28 -11.85 -5.67
CA GLN A 100 24.86 -11.85 -7.01
C GLN A 100 25.74 -10.61 -7.18
N ALA A 101 27.06 -10.76 -7.00
CA ALA A 101 28.01 -9.64 -6.99
C ALA A 101 28.59 -9.24 -8.36
N ASN A 102 28.32 -9.98 -9.45
CA ASN A 102 28.98 -9.77 -10.73
C ASN A 102 28.03 -9.75 -11.94
N ASN A 103 28.27 -8.78 -12.82
CA ASN A 103 27.47 -8.36 -13.97
C ASN A 103 27.37 -9.37 -15.14
N ALA A 104 27.95 -10.57 -15.01
CA ALA A 104 28.08 -11.57 -16.08
C ALA A 104 27.40 -12.91 -15.76
N ARG A 105 26.43 -12.91 -14.85
CA ARG A 105 25.76 -14.12 -14.36
C ARG A 105 24.26 -14.06 -14.62
N HIS A 106 23.71 -15.16 -15.12
CA HIS A 106 22.30 -15.39 -15.42
C HIS A 106 21.72 -16.35 -14.39
N PHE A 107 20.52 -16.04 -13.91
CA PHE A 107 19.90 -16.75 -12.81
C PHE A 107 18.40 -16.94 -13.06
N GLU A 108 17.92 -18.16 -12.86
CA GLU A 108 16.50 -18.46 -12.76
C GLU A 108 16.11 -18.71 -11.31
N LEU A 109 15.13 -17.97 -10.82
CA LEU A 109 14.56 -18.16 -9.49
C LEU A 109 13.06 -18.46 -9.59
N THR A 110 12.69 -19.60 -9.03
CA THR A 110 11.30 -19.93 -8.76
C THR A 110 11.15 -20.21 -7.28
N ILE A 111 10.32 -19.46 -6.58
CA ILE A 111 9.95 -19.74 -5.19
C ILE A 111 8.44 -19.91 -5.18
N LYS A 112 7.98 -21.15 -5.22
CA LYS A 112 6.58 -21.44 -5.51
C LYS A 112 6.05 -22.54 -4.61
N GLY A 113 5.07 -22.19 -3.80
CA GLY A 113 4.26 -23.15 -3.07
C GLY A 113 2.89 -23.35 -3.70
N THR A 114 2.00 -23.84 -2.86
CA THR A 114 0.56 -23.91 -3.07
C THR A 114 -0.13 -23.33 -1.84
N ALA A 115 -1.44 -23.08 -1.91
CA ALA A 115 -2.20 -22.65 -0.74
C ALA A 115 -2.07 -23.58 0.47
N GLY A 116 -2.00 -24.90 0.25
CA GLY A 116 -1.88 -25.89 1.33
C GLY A 116 -0.45 -26.24 1.73
N ASN A 117 0.55 -25.89 0.91
CA ASN A 117 1.96 -26.16 1.18
C ASN A 117 2.81 -25.05 0.57
N ARG A 118 3.11 -24.05 1.38
CA ARG A 118 3.80 -22.83 0.97
C ARG A 118 5.31 -23.07 0.89
N ALA A 119 5.96 -22.46 -0.11
CA ALA A 119 7.42 -22.45 -0.14
C ALA A 119 7.94 -21.49 0.93
N GLN A 120 9.10 -21.80 1.52
CA GLN A 120 9.67 -20.98 2.59
C GLN A 120 11.09 -20.58 2.27
N VAL A 121 11.42 -19.31 2.51
CA VAL A 121 12.80 -18.84 2.60
C VAL A 121 13.00 -18.21 3.97
N ILE A 122 13.86 -18.83 4.77
CA ILE A 122 14.05 -18.46 6.18
C ILE A 122 15.52 -18.12 6.45
N SER A 123 15.75 -17.23 7.41
CA SER A 123 17.07 -16.94 7.95
C SER A 123 16.95 -16.71 9.45
N ASN A 124 18.05 -16.95 10.18
CA ASN A 124 18.08 -16.91 11.65
C ASN A 124 18.03 -15.48 12.23
N GLY A 125 17.70 -14.46 11.43
CA GLY A 125 17.33 -13.15 11.96
C GLY A 125 18.46 -12.34 12.59
N THR A 126 19.73 -12.73 12.47
CA THR A 126 20.84 -11.93 13.05
C THR A 126 21.65 -11.17 12.00
N SER A 127 21.43 -11.41 10.70
CA SER A 127 22.17 -10.73 9.66
C SER A 127 21.76 -9.26 9.59
N THR A 128 22.72 -8.38 9.86
CA THR A 128 22.63 -6.95 9.53
C THR A 128 22.93 -6.70 8.04
N GLY A 129 23.34 -7.73 7.32
CA GLY A 129 23.66 -7.70 5.89
C GLY A 129 22.51 -8.17 4.99
N PRO A 130 22.72 -8.11 3.68
CA PRO A 130 21.78 -8.63 2.71
C PRO A 130 21.71 -10.15 2.74
N ASP A 131 20.51 -10.71 2.83
CA ASP A 131 20.31 -12.16 2.76
C ASP A 131 20.01 -12.58 1.32
N MET A 132 19.24 -11.77 0.59
CA MET A 132 18.91 -12.02 -0.81
C MET A 132 19.02 -10.72 -1.59
N VAL A 133 20.09 -10.54 -2.35
CA VAL A 133 20.27 -9.36 -3.21
C VAL A 133 20.60 -9.80 -4.62
N TYR A 134 19.70 -9.44 -5.53
CA TYR A 134 19.85 -9.70 -6.96
C TYR A 134 19.92 -8.39 -7.74
N THR A 135 21.05 -8.19 -8.43
CA THR A 135 21.28 -7.04 -9.32
C THR A 135 21.49 -7.61 -10.73
N PHE A 136 20.49 -7.49 -11.60
CA PHE A 136 20.56 -8.03 -12.96
C PHE A 136 21.14 -6.99 -13.93
N LEU A 137 22.00 -7.37 -14.86
CA LEU A 137 22.38 -6.47 -15.97
C LEU A 137 22.03 -7.02 -17.34
N TYR A 138 21.81 -8.34 -17.49
CA TYR A 138 21.49 -8.96 -18.78
C TYR A 138 20.56 -10.20 -18.68
N ASN A 139 19.40 -10.07 -19.34
CA ASN A 139 18.60 -11.01 -20.13
C ASN A 139 18.20 -12.40 -19.56
N GLU A 140 16.87 -12.61 -19.39
CA GLU A 140 15.99 -13.56 -20.14
C GLU A 140 14.92 -14.35 -19.36
N TRP A 141 14.88 -14.36 -18.01
CA TRP A 141 14.10 -15.39 -17.30
C TRP A 141 13.04 -14.88 -16.31
N PRO A 142 11.88 -15.56 -16.22
CA PRO A 142 10.79 -15.16 -15.33
C PRO A 142 11.21 -15.31 -13.88
N LEU A 143 10.97 -14.26 -13.08
CA LEU A 143 10.88 -14.40 -11.64
C LEU A 143 9.43 -14.73 -11.29
N GLU A 144 9.24 -15.89 -10.68
CA GLU A 144 7.96 -16.30 -10.13
C GLU A 144 8.10 -16.55 -8.63
N ILE A 145 7.43 -15.71 -7.84
CA ILE A 145 7.26 -15.90 -6.41
C ILE A 145 5.76 -16.04 -6.15
N ALA A 146 5.33 -17.20 -5.68
CA ALA A 146 3.91 -17.49 -5.47
C ALA A 146 3.70 -18.38 -4.26
N TYR A 147 2.74 -18.07 -3.38
CA TYR A 147 2.45 -18.88 -2.20
C TYR A 147 3.72 -19.15 -1.36
N ALA A 148 4.43 -18.07 -1.04
CA ALA A 148 5.76 -18.13 -0.43
C ALA A 148 5.83 -17.31 0.87
N ASP A 149 6.59 -17.80 1.83
CA ASP A 149 6.86 -17.13 3.10
C ASP A 149 8.36 -16.81 3.23
N PHE A 150 8.67 -15.53 3.34
CA PHE A 150 10.00 -15.03 3.63
C PHE A 150 10.04 -14.62 5.10
N VAL A 151 10.89 -15.27 5.90
CA VAL A 151 10.86 -15.11 7.36
C VAL A 151 12.24 -14.79 7.93
N GLY A 152 12.33 -13.71 8.69
CA GLY A 152 13.52 -13.37 9.46
C GLY A 152 14.71 -12.91 8.63
N LEU A 153 14.47 -12.53 7.36
CA LEU A 153 15.55 -12.09 6.47
C LEU A 153 16.08 -10.71 6.87
N GLY A 154 17.36 -10.46 6.59
CA GLY A 154 17.99 -9.13 6.65
C GLY A 154 17.41 -8.21 5.58
N GLU A 155 18.14 -8.01 4.49
CA GLU A 155 17.62 -7.31 3.29
C GLU A 155 17.22 -8.31 2.21
N ILE A 156 16.03 -8.09 1.63
CA ILE A 156 15.56 -8.71 0.40
C ILE A 156 15.50 -7.63 -0.67
N ARG A 157 16.29 -7.78 -1.72
CA ARG A 157 16.25 -6.93 -2.90
C ARG A 157 15.98 -7.77 -4.13
N ILE A 158 14.78 -7.58 -4.66
CA ILE A 158 14.30 -8.20 -5.88
C ILE A 158 14.48 -7.16 -7.01
N PRO A 159 15.03 -7.54 -8.18
CA PRO A 159 15.70 -6.73 -9.22
C PRO A 159 15.39 -5.24 -9.30
N SER A 160 16.45 -4.41 -9.29
CA SER A 160 16.37 -2.95 -9.32
C SER A 160 17.14 -2.25 -10.45
N THR A 161 17.22 -2.83 -11.66
CA THR A 161 18.13 -2.31 -12.70
C THR A 161 17.48 -1.86 -14.01
N ALA A 162 18.18 -0.92 -14.65
CA ALA A 162 17.65 0.10 -15.52
C ALA A 162 17.46 -0.26 -17.02
N ASN A 163 17.62 -1.50 -17.48
CA ASN A 163 17.73 -1.76 -18.93
C ASN A 163 17.27 -3.13 -19.46
N SER A 164 16.16 -3.74 -18.99
CA SER A 164 15.77 -5.06 -19.52
C SER A 164 14.28 -5.19 -19.89
N PRO A 165 13.93 -5.63 -21.12
CA PRO A 165 12.55 -5.99 -21.49
C PRO A 165 12.22 -7.39 -20.97
N PHE A 166 11.48 -7.51 -19.87
CA PHE A 166 10.98 -8.80 -19.36
C PHE A 166 9.49 -8.97 -19.65
N PRO A 167 9.02 -10.16 -20.09
CA PRO A 167 7.60 -10.37 -20.38
C PRO A 167 6.71 -10.57 -19.14
N LEU A 168 7.25 -11.02 -17.98
CA LEU A 168 6.45 -11.24 -16.77
C LEU A 168 7.29 -11.31 -15.49
N TYR A 169 6.98 -10.44 -14.53
CA TYR A 169 7.41 -10.52 -13.14
C TYR A 169 6.17 -10.72 -12.27
N SER A 170 6.16 -11.73 -11.40
CA SER A 170 4.98 -12.01 -10.56
C SER A 170 5.38 -12.33 -9.13
N ILE A 171 4.86 -11.54 -8.19
CA ILE A 171 4.83 -11.85 -6.76
C ILE A 171 3.36 -11.96 -6.36
N THR A 172 2.93 -13.17 -6.04
CA THR A 172 1.53 -13.45 -5.71
C THR A 172 1.42 -14.20 -4.38
N ASN A 173 0.40 -13.88 -3.56
CA ASN A 173 0.10 -14.63 -2.34
C ASN A 173 1.37 -14.86 -1.47
N THR A 174 2.11 -13.80 -1.18
CA THR A 174 3.45 -13.89 -0.58
C THR A 174 3.52 -13.08 0.71
N VAL A 175 4.15 -13.67 1.73
CA VAL A 175 4.32 -13.04 3.04
C VAL A 175 5.79 -12.75 3.28
N PHE A 176 6.11 -11.50 3.61
CA PHE A 176 7.40 -11.07 4.12
C PHE A 176 7.25 -10.73 5.60
N ARG A 177 7.71 -11.61 6.49
CA ARG A 177 7.54 -11.46 7.93
C ARG A 177 8.87 -11.33 8.64
N ASN A 178 8.96 -10.39 9.57
CA ASN A 178 10.17 -10.18 10.36
C ASN A 178 11.41 -9.87 9.48
N CYS A 179 11.18 -9.37 8.26
CA CYS A 179 12.23 -8.95 7.36
C CYS A 179 12.73 -7.56 7.77
N ARG A 180 14.04 -7.31 7.78
CA ARG A 180 14.53 -5.96 8.08
C ARG A 180 14.19 -5.00 6.97
N GLN A 181 14.36 -5.36 5.69
CA GLN A 181 13.97 -4.50 4.57
C GLN A 181 13.54 -5.34 3.37
N VAL A 182 12.48 -4.91 2.70
CA VAL A 182 11.98 -5.51 1.45
C VAL A 182 12.07 -4.45 0.35
N THR A 183 12.71 -4.76 -0.76
CA THR A 183 12.73 -3.91 -1.96
C THR A 183 12.18 -4.72 -3.12
N LEU A 184 11.04 -4.28 -3.65
CA LEU A 184 10.35 -4.86 -4.79
C LEU A 184 10.46 -3.88 -5.97
N GLY A 185 11.39 -4.12 -6.90
CA GLY A 185 11.45 -3.39 -8.16
C GLY A 185 12.63 -2.44 -8.33
N GLY A 186 12.44 -1.46 -9.23
CA GLY A 186 13.45 -0.68 -9.96
C GLY A 186 13.38 -0.97 -11.47
N PHE A 187 12.15 -1.08 -12.00
CA PHE A 187 11.88 -1.43 -13.39
C PHE A 187 11.84 -0.18 -14.27
N SER A 188 12.52 -0.21 -15.39
CA SER A 188 12.87 0.97 -16.21
C SER A 188 12.49 0.84 -17.67
N SER A 189 12.14 -0.37 -18.11
CA SER A 189 11.72 -0.59 -19.49
C SER A 189 10.20 -0.49 -19.62
N ASN A 190 9.76 0.14 -20.71
CA ASN A 190 8.35 0.33 -21.05
C ASN A 190 7.61 -0.98 -21.37
N ASP A 191 8.33 -2.09 -21.48
CA ASP A 191 7.81 -3.41 -21.90
C ASP A 191 7.61 -4.40 -20.73
N SER A 192 7.98 -4.02 -19.50
CA SER A 192 7.91 -4.92 -18.35
C SER A 192 6.53 -4.95 -17.69
N VAL A 193 5.86 -6.10 -17.78
CA VAL A 193 4.66 -6.39 -16.97
C VAL A 193 5.11 -6.96 -15.63
N TRP A 194 4.80 -6.25 -14.55
CA TRP A 194 4.95 -6.78 -13.21
C TRP A 194 3.60 -6.84 -12.50
N ILE A 195 3.42 -7.90 -11.72
CA ILE A 195 2.23 -8.21 -10.94
C ILE A 195 2.66 -8.39 -9.49
N ILE A 196 2.09 -7.58 -8.59
CA ILE A 196 2.18 -7.73 -7.14
C ILE A 196 0.75 -7.83 -6.63
N ASP A 197 0.36 -9.03 -6.19
CA ASP A 197 -1.01 -9.32 -5.77
C ASP A 197 -1.03 -10.24 -4.54
N GLY A 198 -1.84 -9.91 -3.53
CA GLY A 198 -1.93 -10.75 -2.33
C GLY A 198 -0.64 -10.75 -1.51
N VAL A 199 0.03 -9.60 -1.38
CA VAL A 199 1.32 -9.50 -0.69
C VAL A 199 1.18 -8.87 0.70
N ASP A 200 1.76 -9.53 1.70
CA ASP A 200 1.85 -9.06 3.07
C ASP A 200 3.29 -8.70 3.44
N VAL A 201 3.50 -7.53 4.05
CA VAL A 201 4.77 -7.19 4.73
C VAL A 201 4.48 -6.91 6.20
N ARG A 202 5.06 -7.74 7.07
CA ARG A 202 4.69 -7.84 8.49
C ARG A 202 5.89 -7.78 9.40
N ASP A 203 5.69 -7.14 10.55
CA ASP A 203 6.62 -7.15 11.68
C ASP A 203 8.03 -6.75 11.27
N SER A 204 8.15 -5.82 10.32
CA SER A 204 9.46 -5.45 9.79
C SER A 204 10.34 -4.89 10.90
N ARG A 205 11.61 -5.30 10.89
CA ARG A 205 12.65 -4.82 11.81
C ARG A 205 13.40 -3.59 11.27
N ALA A 206 12.93 -2.99 10.18
CA ALA A 206 13.52 -1.79 9.63
C ALA A 206 13.54 -0.67 10.67
N VAL A 207 14.65 0.04 10.78
CA VAL A 207 14.67 1.40 11.32
C VAL A 207 14.69 2.33 10.09
N GLY A 208 13.52 2.76 9.63
CA GLY A 208 13.35 3.43 8.33
C GLY A 208 12.53 2.62 7.33
N THR A 209 12.95 2.54 6.07
CA THR A 209 12.13 1.96 4.98
C THR A 209 11.97 0.43 5.11
N MET A 210 10.74 -0.02 5.35
CA MET A 210 10.34 -1.43 5.39
C MET A 210 10.10 -2.01 4.00
N LEU A 211 9.52 -1.21 3.10
CA LEU A 211 9.18 -1.58 1.73
C LEU A 211 9.57 -0.45 0.79
N THR A 212 10.33 -0.78 -0.24
CA THR A 212 10.54 0.07 -1.42
C THR A 212 9.88 -0.58 -2.62
N VAL A 213 9.00 0.15 -3.31
CA VAL A 213 8.50 -0.23 -4.64
C VAL A 213 8.84 0.85 -5.64
N THR A 214 9.60 0.52 -6.68
CA THR A 214 10.08 1.51 -7.67
C THR A 214 9.80 1.06 -9.11
N ARG A 215 9.30 1.99 -9.91
CA ARG A 215 9.28 2.00 -11.38
C ARG A 215 10.03 3.26 -11.81
N ASP A 216 11.11 3.10 -12.55
CA ASP A 216 11.89 4.19 -13.13
C ASP A 216 11.10 4.77 -14.32
N ALA A 217 10.71 6.03 -14.18
CA ALA A 217 9.70 6.73 -14.98
C ALA A 217 10.26 7.39 -16.26
N THR A 218 11.43 6.97 -16.75
CA THR A 218 12.09 7.69 -17.84
C THR A 218 11.51 7.47 -19.25
N GLY A 219 10.38 6.76 -19.39
CA GLY A 219 9.73 6.50 -20.68
C GLY A 219 8.20 6.52 -20.63
N ALA A 220 7.57 6.98 -21.71
CA ALA A 220 6.12 6.89 -21.89
C ALA A 220 5.69 5.42 -21.83
N VAL A 221 4.69 5.11 -20.99
CA VAL A 221 4.12 3.77 -20.88
C VAL A 221 3.62 3.33 -22.24
N GLY A 222 4.26 2.32 -22.83
CA GLY A 222 3.72 1.67 -24.02
C GLY A 222 2.32 1.14 -23.68
N ALA A 223 1.35 1.36 -24.56
CA ALA A 223 -0.06 1.02 -24.37
C ALA A 223 -0.35 -0.51 -24.26
N GLY A 224 0.66 -1.32 -23.93
CA GLY A 224 0.65 -2.77 -24.12
C GLY A 224 0.18 -3.60 -22.94
N ASN A 225 0.47 -3.24 -21.68
CA ASN A 225 0.01 -3.97 -20.48
C ASN A 225 0.33 -3.16 -19.20
N PRO A 226 -0.67 -2.73 -18.40
CA PRO A 226 -0.39 -2.01 -17.15
C PRO A 226 0.29 -2.93 -16.14
N SER A 227 1.27 -2.39 -15.42
CA SER A 227 1.78 -3.03 -14.21
C SER A 227 0.69 -3.01 -13.13
N ARG A 228 0.60 -4.09 -12.35
CA ARG A 228 -0.49 -4.31 -11.39
C ARG A 228 0.04 -4.41 -9.97
N LEU A 229 -0.52 -3.56 -9.10
CA LEU A 229 -0.41 -3.67 -7.66
C LEU A 229 -1.84 -3.67 -7.15
N THR A 230 -2.36 -4.83 -6.74
CA THR A 230 -3.81 -5.00 -6.50
C THR A 230 -4.18 -5.21 -5.05
N ARG A 231 -3.42 -6.02 -4.29
CA ARG A 231 -3.69 -6.26 -2.86
C ARG A 231 -2.41 -6.29 -2.04
N LEU A 232 -2.16 -5.22 -1.30
CA LEU A 232 -0.97 -5.03 -0.48
C LEU A 232 -1.35 -4.68 0.96
N THR A 233 -0.84 -5.43 1.91
CA THR A 233 -1.06 -5.22 3.35
C THR A 233 0.28 -4.98 4.03
N LEU A 234 0.44 -3.84 4.69
CA LEU A 234 1.66 -3.46 5.40
C LEU A 234 1.35 -3.21 6.88
N ALA A 235 2.02 -3.94 7.76
CA ALA A 235 1.91 -3.74 9.20
C ALA A 235 3.30 -3.64 9.83
N GLY A 236 3.61 -2.46 10.37
CA GLY A 236 4.84 -2.19 11.11
C GLY A 236 4.83 -2.76 12.53
N SER A 237 6.03 -3.03 13.09
CA SER A 237 6.24 -3.63 14.41
C SER A 237 6.19 -2.63 15.58
N ALA A 238 5.50 -1.49 15.41
CA ALA A 238 5.40 -0.35 16.35
C ALA A 238 6.63 0.59 16.46
N THR A 239 7.70 0.34 15.71
CA THR A 239 8.89 1.22 15.61
C THR A 239 9.04 1.80 14.20
N ALA A 240 8.74 3.09 14.02
CA ALA A 240 9.10 3.96 12.88
C ALA A 240 9.40 3.25 11.54
N ASN A 241 8.47 2.41 11.08
CA ASN A 241 8.57 1.76 9.78
C ASN A 241 8.07 2.74 8.72
N ALA A 242 8.88 2.96 7.69
CA ALA A 242 8.53 3.81 6.58
C ALA A 242 8.29 3.01 5.30
N VAL A 243 7.50 3.55 4.39
CA VAL A 243 7.31 2.96 3.07
C VAL A 243 7.69 3.98 2.01
N ARG A 244 8.44 3.52 1.00
CA ARG A 244 8.80 4.31 -0.17
C ARG A 244 8.14 3.71 -1.39
N TRP A 245 7.34 4.51 -2.08
CA TRP A 245 6.71 4.13 -3.33
C TRP A 245 7.04 5.16 -4.40
N GLU A 246 7.56 4.67 -5.52
CA GLU A 246 7.90 5.45 -6.70
C GLU A 246 7.34 4.69 -7.90
N VAL A 247 6.02 4.70 -8.08
CA VAL A 247 5.38 3.90 -9.12
C VAL A 247 4.44 4.77 -9.93
N GLU A 248 4.50 4.63 -11.26
CA GLU A 248 3.60 5.31 -12.17
C GLU A 248 2.62 4.37 -12.88
N ASN A 249 1.39 4.86 -13.11
CA ASN A 249 0.32 4.20 -13.86
C ASN A 249 -0.04 2.80 -13.34
N LEU A 250 -0.53 2.74 -12.10
CA LEU A 250 -1.02 1.50 -11.49
C LEU A 250 -2.49 1.26 -11.80
N GLU A 251 -2.82 0.02 -12.17
CA GLU A 251 -4.20 -0.45 -12.25
C GLU A 251 -4.67 -0.88 -10.84
N LYS A 252 -5.79 -0.29 -10.38
CA LYS A 252 -6.57 -0.56 -9.14
C LYS A 252 -5.76 -1.19 -7.99
N THR A 253 -5.36 -0.37 -7.02
CA THR A 253 -4.65 -0.81 -5.81
C THR A 253 -5.54 -0.79 -4.57
N GLN A 254 -5.69 -1.95 -3.92
CA GLN A 254 -6.14 -2.02 -2.52
C GLN A 254 -4.91 -2.06 -1.63
N ILE A 255 -4.75 -1.03 -0.80
CA ILE A 255 -3.66 -0.95 0.17
C ILE A 255 -4.26 -0.87 1.56
N VAL A 256 -3.74 -1.68 2.48
CA VAL A 256 -4.04 -1.57 3.91
C VAL A 256 -2.74 -1.28 4.65
N LEU A 257 -2.70 -0.17 5.40
CA LEU A 257 -1.55 0.26 6.17
C LEU A 257 -1.90 0.29 7.66
N LYS A 258 -1.05 -0.32 8.50
CA LYS A 258 -1.14 -0.21 9.96
C LYS A 258 0.23 0.11 10.58
N ASN A 259 0.29 1.18 11.38
CA ASN A 259 1.52 1.61 12.09
C ASN A 259 2.71 1.84 11.15
N VAL A 260 2.45 2.50 10.01
CA VAL A 260 3.45 2.81 8.99
C VAL A 260 3.47 4.32 8.76
N ILE A 261 4.66 4.92 8.75
CA ILE A 261 4.86 6.33 8.38
C ILE A 261 5.17 6.39 6.89
N GLY A 262 4.27 6.93 6.06
CA GLY A 262 4.64 7.28 4.69
C GLY A 262 5.64 8.43 4.71
N THR A 263 6.91 8.21 4.35
CA THR A 263 7.91 9.30 4.30
C THR A 263 8.26 9.73 2.87
N ASN A 264 7.85 8.98 1.85
CA ASN A 264 8.01 9.33 0.43
C ASN A 264 7.09 8.43 -0.41
N ILE A 265 5.81 8.79 -0.48
CA ILE A 265 4.87 8.18 -1.42
C ILE A 265 4.81 9.12 -2.63
N LYS A 266 5.46 8.75 -3.75
CA LYS A 266 5.42 9.46 -5.04
C LYS A 266 4.60 8.71 -6.10
N PRO A 267 3.27 8.66 -5.99
CA PRO A 267 2.40 8.13 -7.00
C PRO A 267 1.99 9.25 -7.97
N THR A 268 2.07 8.94 -9.27
CA THR A 268 1.08 9.49 -10.21
C THR A 268 -0.32 9.02 -9.79
N PRO A 269 -1.42 9.70 -10.19
CA PRO A 269 -2.69 9.70 -9.47
C PRO A 269 -3.11 8.33 -8.93
N MET A 270 -3.26 8.21 -7.60
CA MET A 270 -3.85 7.02 -6.99
C MET A 270 -5.37 7.16 -7.01
N THR A 271 -6.05 6.44 -7.90
CA THR A 271 -7.50 6.22 -7.86
C THR A 271 -7.78 4.92 -7.10
N ASN A 272 -7.65 4.91 -5.77
CA ASN A 272 -7.47 3.65 -5.03
C ASN A 272 -8.08 3.64 -3.64
N SER A 273 -8.64 2.48 -3.24
CA SER A 273 -9.18 2.26 -1.90
C SER A 273 -8.10 1.92 -0.88
N LEU A 274 -7.71 2.91 -0.08
CA LEU A 274 -6.75 2.78 1.02
C LEU A 274 -7.48 2.70 2.37
N VAL A 275 -7.17 1.72 3.22
CA VAL A 275 -7.42 1.85 4.67
C VAL A 275 -6.08 2.11 5.35
N ALA A 276 -5.90 3.29 5.94
CA ALA A 276 -4.68 3.63 6.67
C ALA A 276 -4.97 3.91 8.14
N THR A 277 -4.16 3.32 9.04
CA THR A 277 -4.08 3.77 10.43
C THR A 277 -2.81 4.53 10.73
N VAL A 278 -2.97 5.73 11.26
CA VAL A 278 -1.87 6.52 11.82
C VAL A 278 -1.78 6.19 13.31
N GLY A 279 -1.02 5.14 13.63
CA GLY A 279 -0.68 4.82 15.01
C GLY A 279 0.66 5.44 15.38
N LYS A 280 0.66 6.42 16.30
CA LYS A 280 1.55 6.55 17.49
C LYS A 280 1.82 8.01 17.86
N THR A 281 1.93 8.22 19.18
CA THR A 281 2.48 9.41 19.88
C THR A 281 3.75 9.97 19.22
N GLY A 282 3.59 11.07 18.50
CA GLY A 282 4.65 11.84 17.83
C GLY A 282 4.04 12.60 16.64
N PRO A 283 4.66 13.68 16.14
CA PRO A 283 4.13 14.52 15.06
C PRO A 283 4.20 13.84 13.67
N ALA A 284 3.95 12.53 13.60
CA ALA A 284 4.04 11.74 12.39
C ALA A 284 2.82 12.04 11.50
N ALA A 285 2.92 13.11 10.75
CA ALA A 285 2.08 13.34 9.58
C ALA A 285 2.27 12.21 8.57
N LEU A 286 1.22 11.90 7.80
CA LEU A 286 1.45 11.24 6.52
C LEU A 286 2.06 12.31 5.61
N ASP A 287 3.40 12.35 5.56
CA ASP A 287 4.13 13.17 4.61
C ASP A 287 4.04 12.50 3.24
N TYR A 288 3.00 12.90 2.53
CA TYR A 288 2.68 12.42 1.20
C TYR A 288 3.49 13.13 0.12
N GLY A 289 4.72 13.59 0.43
CA GLY A 289 5.63 14.20 -0.54
C GLY A 289 5.68 13.44 -1.87
N GLY A 290 4.88 13.89 -2.84
CA GLY A 290 4.74 13.27 -4.16
C GLY A 290 3.39 12.64 -4.51
N ILE A 291 2.43 12.48 -3.60
CA ILE A 291 1.04 12.13 -3.96
C ILE A 291 0.44 13.31 -4.68
N THR A 292 -0.07 13.06 -5.87
CA THR A 292 -0.80 14.07 -6.66
C THR A 292 -2.32 13.95 -6.50
N LEU A 293 -2.82 12.75 -6.18
CA LEU A 293 -4.23 12.43 -5.93
C LEU A 293 -4.36 11.37 -4.82
N LEU A 294 -5.20 11.61 -3.83
CA LEU A 294 -5.74 10.64 -2.89
C LEU A 294 -7.26 10.57 -3.08
N ALA A 295 -7.75 9.47 -3.65
CA ALA A 295 -9.18 9.24 -3.87
C ALA A 295 -9.70 8.00 -3.13
N ASP A 296 -11.02 7.88 -2.93
CA ASP A 296 -11.72 6.65 -2.54
C ASP A 296 -11.18 5.95 -1.27
N SER A 297 -10.66 6.72 -0.31
CA SER A 297 -9.85 6.21 0.80
C SER A 297 -10.50 6.39 2.17
N TYR A 298 -10.23 5.46 3.09
CA TYR A 298 -10.57 5.54 4.51
C TYR A 298 -9.30 5.76 5.36
N VAL A 299 -9.22 6.90 6.04
CA VAL A 299 -8.12 7.24 6.94
C VAL A 299 -8.64 7.22 8.36
N PHE A 300 -8.11 6.32 9.19
CA PHE A 300 -8.45 6.23 10.61
C PHE A 300 -7.26 6.67 11.47
N THR A 301 -7.49 7.55 12.44
CA THR A 301 -6.49 7.94 13.44
C THR A 301 -7.11 7.98 14.83
N ASP A 302 -6.48 7.27 15.77
CA ASP A 302 -6.83 7.26 17.19
C ASP A 302 -5.81 7.99 18.06
N SER A 303 -4.71 8.45 17.44
CA SER A 303 -3.57 9.09 18.11
C SER A 303 -3.47 10.56 17.73
N ASP A 304 -2.86 11.36 18.63
CA ASP A 304 -2.63 12.79 18.41
C ASP A 304 -1.72 12.97 17.19
N ASN A 305 -2.31 13.46 16.10
CA ASN A 305 -1.58 13.87 14.92
C ASN A 305 -1.95 15.32 14.62
N PRO A 306 -1.02 16.27 14.77
CA PRO A 306 -1.27 17.66 14.45
C PRO A 306 -1.50 17.89 12.94
N HIS A 307 -1.10 16.95 12.06
CA HIS A 307 -1.22 17.13 10.61
C HIS A 307 -1.53 15.81 9.88
N THR A 308 -2.79 15.50 9.58
CA THR A 308 -3.19 14.16 9.06
C THR A 308 -2.66 13.89 7.65
N LEU A 309 -2.93 14.80 6.69
CA LEU A 309 -2.45 14.77 5.32
C LEU A 309 -1.68 16.08 5.05
N ILE A 310 -0.41 15.98 4.65
CA ILE A 310 0.39 17.15 4.27
C ILE A 310 0.72 17.10 2.78
N GLY A 311 0.46 18.21 2.09
CA GLY A 311 1.01 18.45 0.76
C GLY A 311 0.34 17.66 -0.38
N VAL A 312 -0.84 17.09 -0.15
CA VAL A 312 -1.62 16.38 -1.17
C VAL A 312 -2.39 17.40 -2.04
N PRO A 313 -2.13 17.51 -3.36
CA PRO A 313 -2.80 18.44 -4.26
C PRO A 313 -4.25 18.11 -4.55
N VAL A 314 -4.63 16.84 -4.64
CA VAL A 314 -6.02 16.46 -4.88
C VAL A 314 -6.43 15.41 -3.87
N VAL A 315 -7.47 15.70 -3.10
CA VAL A 315 -8.13 14.79 -2.18
C VAL A 315 -9.59 14.72 -2.61
N ASP A 316 -10.06 13.52 -2.95
CA ASP A 316 -11.42 13.33 -3.44
C ASP A 316 -12.07 12.09 -2.82
N ASN A 317 -13.36 12.14 -2.52
CA ASN A 317 -14.10 10.95 -2.07
C ASN A 317 -13.46 10.18 -0.88
N ILE A 318 -12.84 10.87 0.08
CA ILE A 318 -12.25 10.21 1.25
C ILE A 318 -13.16 10.25 2.48
N VAL A 319 -12.96 9.31 3.41
CA VAL A 319 -13.43 9.39 4.79
C VAL A 319 -12.23 9.50 5.71
N LEU A 320 -12.15 10.54 6.51
CA LEU A 320 -11.18 10.69 7.60
C LEU A 320 -11.93 10.57 8.92
N GLU A 321 -11.58 9.57 9.73
CA GLU A 321 -12.11 9.37 11.08
C GLU A 321 -10.99 9.57 12.11
N ALA A 322 -11.08 10.67 12.86
CA ALA A 322 -10.14 11.07 13.90
C ALA A 322 -10.82 11.02 15.28
N THR A 323 -10.46 10.00 16.07
CA THR A 323 -11.11 9.72 17.37
C THR A 323 -10.32 10.19 18.58
N TYR A 324 -9.01 10.42 18.45
CA TYR A 324 -8.11 10.94 19.49
C TYR A 324 -8.35 10.34 20.89
N THR A 325 -8.06 9.05 21.04
CA THR A 325 -8.31 8.29 22.28
C THR A 325 -7.20 8.47 23.34
N THR A 326 -6.07 9.07 22.98
CA THR A 326 -4.94 9.39 23.89
C THR A 326 -4.83 10.89 24.16
N SER A 327 -4.14 11.30 25.24
CA SER A 327 -3.83 12.71 25.55
C SER A 327 -3.19 13.41 24.35
N PHE A 328 -3.72 14.58 23.97
CA PHE A 328 -3.33 15.35 22.79
C PHE A 328 -2.92 16.77 23.17
N SER A 329 -2.05 17.37 22.35
CA SER A 329 -1.48 18.71 22.56
C SER A 329 -2.02 19.77 21.60
N ASP A 330 -2.64 19.35 20.49
CA ASP A 330 -3.15 20.23 19.45
C ASP A 330 -4.49 19.75 18.88
N SER A 331 -5.25 20.66 18.29
CA SER A 331 -6.53 20.38 17.64
C SER A 331 -6.29 20.01 16.17
N GLY A 332 -5.89 18.77 15.89
CA GLY A 332 -5.31 18.32 14.60
C GLY A 332 -5.70 19.03 13.30
N ASP A 333 -4.73 19.43 12.49
CA ASP A 333 -4.96 19.92 11.13
C ASP A 333 -5.08 18.74 10.15
N HIS A 334 -6.22 18.57 9.49
CA HIS A 334 -6.39 17.41 8.63
C HIS A 334 -5.68 17.58 7.30
N PHE A 335 -5.91 18.66 6.54
CA PHE A 335 -5.23 18.87 5.25
C PHE A 335 -4.38 20.14 5.26
N VAL A 336 -3.07 19.95 5.40
CA VAL A 336 -2.09 21.02 5.19
C VAL A 336 -1.83 21.16 3.70
N VAL A 337 -2.17 22.32 3.14
CA VAL A 337 -2.16 22.53 1.69
C VAL A 337 -0.75 22.48 1.08
N PRO A 338 -0.60 22.03 -0.19
CA PRO A 338 0.69 22.01 -0.88
C PRO A 338 1.16 23.41 -1.27
N ALA A 339 2.43 23.53 -1.70
CA ALA A 339 2.98 24.78 -2.25
C ALA A 339 2.39 25.18 -3.62
N GLY A 340 1.79 24.23 -4.34
CA GLY A 340 1.11 24.45 -5.62
C GLY A 340 -0.40 24.59 -5.45
N ASN A 341 -1.18 23.96 -6.33
CA ASN A 341 -2.65 23.98 -6.26
C ASN A 341 -3.18 22.88 -5.34
N GLY A 342 -4.39 23.07 -4.79
CA GLY A 342 -5.09 22.10 -3.96
C GLY A 342 -6.58 21.97 -4.33
N SER A 343 -7.12 20.76 -4.33
CA SER A 343 -8.54 20.48 -4.52
C SER A 343 -8.97 19.43 -3.50
N PHE A 344 -9.92 19.78 -2.65
CA PHE A 344 -10.45 18.92 -1.59
C PHE A 344 -11.95 18.75 -1.82
N THR A 345 -12.35 17.61 -2.37
CA THR A 345 -13.72 17.41 -2.83
C THR A 345 -14.36 16.18 -2.23
N ASN A 346 -15.69 16.24 -2.07
CA ASN A 346 -16.53 15.08 -1.78
C ASN A 346 -16.07 14.23 -0.58
N SER A 347 -15.44 14.86 0.42
CA SER A 347 -14.78 14.17 1.53
C SER A 347 -15.56 14.31 2.84
N LEU A 348 -15.53 13.26 3.66
CA LEU A 348 -16.13 13.20 4.98
C LEU A 348 -15.04 13.28 6.04
N VAL A 349 -15.17 14.19 7.00
CA VAL A 349 -14.30 14.25 8.17
C VAL A 349 -15.16 14.04 9.42
N LEU A 350 -14.85 12.99 10.18
CA LEU A 350 -15.44 12.67 11.47
C LEU A 350 -14.39 12.91 12.55
N GLU A 351 -14.65 13.88 13.43
CA GLU A 351 -13.64 14.46 14.30
C GLU A 351 -14.09 14.54 15.77
N SER A 352 -13.35 13.95 16.70
CA SER A 352 -13.75 13.93 18.11
C SER A 352 -13.39 15.20 18.90
N LYS A 353 -12.61 16.10 18.30
CA LYS A 353 -12.11 17.36 18.86
C LYS A 353 -12.31 18.52 17.89
N SER A 354 -11.27 19.10 17.32
CA SER A 354 -11.37 20.44 16.72
C SER A 354 -10.45 20.64 15.52
N GLY A 355 -10.38 19.66 14.63
CA GLY A 355 -9.52 19.74 13.48
C GLY A 355 -10.04 20.55 12.30
N VAL A 356 -9.14 20.94 11.41
CA VAL A 356 -9.45 21.79 10.25
C VAL A 356 -9.36 21.02 8.94
N LEU A 357 -10.32 21.23 8.03
CA LEU A 357 -10.24 20.67 6.67
C LEU A 357 -9.01 21.20 5.95
N VAL A 358 -8.92 22.52 5.74
CA VAL A 358 -7.87 23.15 4.92
C VAL A 358 -7.03 24.12 5.75
N ASN A 359 -5.72 23.87 5.87
CA ASN A 359 -4.81 24.74 6.61
C ASN A 359 -3.58 25.17 5.77
N ALA A 360 -3.23 26.46 5.85
CA ALA A 360 -1.94 26.99 5.43
C ALA A 360 -1.08 27.32 6.66
N ILE A 361 0.02 26.56 6.82
CA ILE A 361 0.94 26.65 7.97
C ILE A 361 2.28 27.23 7.54
N GLY A 362 2.79 28.18 8.33
CA GLY A 362 4.19 28.64 8.33
C GLY A 362 4.69 29.39 7.08
N VAL A 363 3.97 29.36 5.96
CA VAL A 363 4.38 29.98 4.70
C VAL A 363 3.18 30.45 3.86
N ALA A 364 3.39 31.52 3.09
CA ALA A 364 2.44 32.01 2.10
C ALA A 364 2.21 30.99 0.96
N ARG A 365 0.95 30.84 0.56
CA ARG A 365 0.44 29.87 -0.40
C ARG A 365 -0.18 30.59 -1.59
N SER A 366 0.57 30.66 -2.69
CA SER A 366 0.19 31.41 -3.89
C SER A 366 -0.60 30.61 -4.93
N GLY A 367 -0.87 29.33 -4.68
CA GLY A 367 -1.61 28.47 -5.58
C GLY A 367 -3.11 28.70 -5.58
N ASN A 368 -3.83 27.89 -6.34
CA ASN A 368 -5.29 27.84 -6.34
C ASN A 368 -5.76 26.68 -5.49
N TYR A 369 -6.53 26.98 -4.45
CA TYR A 369 -7.05 26.02 -3.49
C TYR A 369 -8.57 26.02 -3.53
N SER A 370 -9.18 24.83 -3.51
CA SER A 370 -10.63 24.70 -3.44
C SER A 370 -11.05 23.60 -2.46
N ALA A 371 -12.11 23.86 -1.71
CA ALA A 371 -12.82 22.85 -0.93
C ALA A 371 -14.31 22.88 -1.30
N THR A 372 -14.79 21.77 -1.87
CA THR A 372 -16.16 21.70 -2.40
C THR A 372 -16.86 20.41 -2.01
N HIS A 373 -18.13 20.49 -1.60
CA HIS A 373 -18.95 19.31 -1.27
C HIS A 373 -18.33 18.43 -0.18
N ASN A 374 -17.73 19.02 0.85
CA ASN A 374 -17.21 18.26 1.99
C ASN A 374 -18.20 18.30 3.16
N THR A 375 -18.27 17.20 3.92
CA THR A 375 -19.00 17.15 5.19
C THR A 375 -17.99 17.01 6.33
N LEU A 376 -18.07 17.92 7.29
CA LEU A 376 -17.30 17.87 8.53
C LEU A 376 -18.26 17.73 9.70
N VAL A 377 -18.12 16.65 10.46
CA VAL A 377 -18.89 16.41 11.68
C VAL A 377 -17.91 16.25 12.83
N GLY A 378 -17.93 17.20 13.76
CA GLY A 378 -17.00 17.12 14.88
C GLY A 378 -17.43 17.84 16.15
N ASN A 379 -16.72 17.54 17.24
CA ASN A 379 -16.99 18.07 18.57
C ASN A 379 -16.12 19.30 18.88
N TYR A 380 -16.41 20.40 18.18
CA TYR A 380 -15.62 21.62 18.23
C TYR A 380 -15.81 22.39 19.54
N ASN A 381 -14.82 22.33 20.42
CA ASN A 381 -14.83 22.98 21.73
C ASN A 381 -13.85 24.16 21.83
N ALA A 382 -13.01 24.35 20.82
CA ALA A 382 -12.00 25.40 20.77
C ALA A 382 -12.23 26.37 19.59
N ALA A 383 -11.73 27.59 19.76
CA ALA A 383 -11.71 28.64 18.74
C ALA A 383 -10.60 28.40 17.70
N TYR A 384 -10.67 27.28 16.97
CA TYR A 384 -9.59 26.80 16.11
C TYR A 384 -9.81 27.12 14.63
N GLY A 385 -11.01 26.85 14.09
CA GLY A 385 -11.32 26.95 12.65
C GLY A 385 -11.59 25.56 12.09
N ALA A 386 -12.81 25.26 11.67
CA ALA A 386 -13.20 23.91 11.22
C ALA A 386 -13.04 23.71 9.70
N LEU A 387 -13.46 24.66 8.87
CA LEU A 387 -13.41 24.52 7.41
C LEU A 387 -12.07 24.98 6.83
N ALA A 388 -11.60 26.14 7.26
CA ALA A 388 -10.37 26.72 6.72
C ALA A 388 -9.64 27.55 7.77
N ARG A 389 -8.31 27.52 7.73
CA ARG A 389 -7.46 28.23 8.68
C ARG A 389 -6.14 28.66 8.07
N THR A 390 -5.55 29.69 8.67
CA THR A 390 -4.12 29.95 8.57
C THR A 390 -3.49 30.06 9.96
N GLU A 391 -2.26 29.58 10.09
CA GLU A 391 -1.44 29.73 11.28
C GLU A 391 -0.37 30.81 11.13
N SER A 392 0.38 31.08 12.21
CA SER A 392 1.47 32.05 12.20
C SER A 392 2.44 31.80 11.04
N GLY A 393 2.61 32.81 10.17
CA GLY A 393 3.45 32.75 8.97
C GLY A 393 2.76 32.15 7.74
N GLY A 394 1.64 31.45 7.91
CA GLY A 394 0.81 30.89 6.84
C GLY A 394 -0.19 31.90 6.30
N THR A 395 -0.34 31.98 4.98
CA THR A 395 -1.37 32.82 4.33
C THR A 395 -1.79 32.22 3.00
N PHE A 396 -3.03 32.47 2.55
CA PHE A 396 -3.43 32.25 1.17
C PHE A 396 -3.27 33.55 0.38
N THR A 397 -2.31 33.58 -0.54
CA THR A 397 -2.01 34.74 -1.40
C THR A 397 -2.46 34.53 -2.85
N GLY A 398 -2.76 33.29 -3.23
CA GLY A 398 -3.37 32.94 -4.50
C GLY A 398 -4.89 32.97 -4.41
N THR A 399 -5.55 31.88 -4.81
CA THR A 399 -7.01 31.76 -4.67
C THR A 399 -7.40 30.71 -3.65
N LEU A 400 -8.46 31.00 -2.90
CA LEU A 400 -9.12 30.04 -2.01
C LEU A 400 -10.62 30.08 -2.27
N SER A 401 -11.18 28.97 -2.74
CA SER A 401 -12.61 28.77 -2.98
C SER A 401 -13.20 27.77 -1.98
N LEU A 402 -14.23 28.15 -1.23
CA LEU A 402 -14.89 27.32 -0.23
C LEU A 402 -16.38 27.26 -0.54
N GLN A 403 -16.87 26.20 -1.18
CA GLN A 403 -18.24 26.15 -1.67
C GLN A 403 -18.97 24.87 -1.31
N SER A 404 -20.26 24.95 -1.00
CA SER A 404 -21.10 23.75 -0.80
C SER A 404 -20.60 22.79 0.28
N ASN A 405 -19.87 23.28 1.28
CA ASN A 405 -19.42 22.45 2.40
C ASN A 405 -20.46 22.46 3.54
N LEU A 406 -20.64 21.33 4.19
CA LEU A 406 -21.44 21.19 5.41
C LEU A 406 -20.51 21.05 6.62
N VAL A 407 -20.66 21.94 7.60
CA VAL A 407 -19.84 21.92 8.83
C VAL A 407 -20.74 21.84 10.05
N VAL A 408 -20.60 20.76 10.81
CA VAL A 408 -21.50 20.39 11.91
C VAL A 408 -20.71 20.30 13.21
N ASN A 409 -21.03 21.20 14.14
CA ASN A 409 -20.52 21.09 15.50
C ASN A 409 -21.52 20.40 16.43
N ILE A 410 -21.16 19.20 16.89
CA ILE A 410 -21.99 18.43 17.83
C ILE A 410 -21.71 18.77 19.31
N SER A 411 -20.80 19.70 19.60
CA SER A 411 -20.49 20.14 20.97
C SER A 411 -21.68 20.83 21.65
N ALA A 412 -21.89 20.55 22.94
CA ALA A 412 -22.86 21.24 23.77
C ALA A 412 -22.39 22.65 24.24
N THR A 413 -21.10 22.98 24.11
CA THR A 413 -20.48 24.21 24.64
C THR A 413 -19.57 24.84 23.58
N SER A 414 -20.17 25.41 22.53
CA SER A 414 -19.42 25.83 21.34
C SER A 414 -18.79 27.23 21.48
N THR A 415 -17.46 27.29 21.40
CA THR A 415 -16.70 28.50 20.98
C THR A 415 -16.17 28.34 19.55
N ALA A 416 -16.74 27.38 18.81
CA ALA A 416 -16.21 26.95 17.53
C ALA A 416 -16.23 28.08 16.50
N ILE A 417 -15.17 28.10 15.71
CA ILE A 417 -15.01 29.03 14.60
C ILE A 417 -15.11 28.24 13.30
N GLY A 418 -15.90 28.73 12.35
CA GLY A 418 -16.02 28.11 11.03
C GLY A 418 -14.72 28.25 10.22
N MET A 419 -14.28 29.48 9.99
CA MET A 419 -13.02 29.84 9.34
C MET A 419 -12.21 30.76 10.24
N ASN A 420 -10.90 30.54 10.33
CA ASN A 420 -10.01 31.31 11.20
C ASN A 420 -8.71 31.70 10.50
N PHE A 421 -8.66 32.91 9.95
CA PHE A 421 -7.47 33.39 9.26
C PHE A 421 -6.64 34.35 10.12
N GLN A 422 -5.37 34.01 10.31
CA GLN A 422 -4.32 34.90 10.79
C GLN A 422 -3.67 35.59 9.58
N GLY A 423 -3.30 36.87 9.71
CA GLY A 423 -2.56 37.60 8.67
C GLY A 423 -3.39 38.64 7.89
N PRO A 424 -3.06 38.92 6.61
CA PRO A 424 -3.61 40.04 5.85
C PRO A 424 -5.11 39.91 5.60
N ALA A 425 -5.74 41.06 5.34
CA ALA A 425 -7.13 41.13 4.95
C ALA A 425 -7.31 40.66 3.50
N ASP A 426 -8.22 39.72 3.26
CA ASP A 426 -8.57 39.13 1.95
C ASP A 426 -7.73 37.92 1.50
N GLN A 427 -7.96 36.77 2.16
CA GLN A 427 -7.34 35.47 1.85
C GLN A 427 -8.32 34.48 1.19
N VAL A 428 -9.59 34.85 1.05
CA VAL A 428 -10.66 34.02 0.49
C VAL A 428 -11.13 34.68 -0.79
N THR A 429 -11.08 33.97 -1.91
CA THR A 429 -11.55 34.51 -3.19
C THR A 429 -13.06 34.37 -3.31
N THR A 430 -13.54 33.16 -2.98
CA THR A 430 -14.95 32.78 -3.00
C THR A 430 -15.26 31.95 -1.78
N MET A 431 -16.31 32.31 -1.06
CA MET A 431 -16.94 31.43 -0.08
C MET A 431 -18.44 31.54 -0.25
N ASP A 432 -19.16 30.49 -0.57
CA ASP A 432 -20.61 30.59 -0.72
C ASP A 432 -21.30 29.22 -0.70
N TYR A 433 -22.60 29.20 -0.41
CA TYR A 433 -23.39 27.96 -0.30
C TYR A 433 -22.85 26.98 0.75
N ASN A 434 -22.15 27.42 1.78
CA ASN A 434 -21.74 26.56 2.88
C ASN A 434 -22.82 26.52 3.96
N ALA A 435 -23.00 25.38 4.62
CA ALA A 435 -23.96 25.22 5.72
C ALA A 435 -23.24 25.02 7.06
N TRP A 436 -23.76 25.66 8.09
CA TRP A 436 -23.15 25.71 9.41
C TRP A 436 -24.16 25.32 10.48
N PHE A 437 -23.85 24.30 11.27
CA PHE A 437 -24.60 23.97 12.47
C PHE A 437 -23.76 24.24 13.73
N ASN A 438 -24.30 25.07 14.65
CA ASN A 438 -23.73 25.33 15.97
C ASN A 438 -22.35 26.04 15.96
N PHE A 439 -22.21 27.05 15.10
CA PHE A 439 -21.06 27.96 15.03
C PHE A 439 -21.48 29.40 15.33
N GLY A 440 -21.02 29.94 16.47
CA GLY A 440 -21.29 31.33 16.85
C GLY A 440 -20.52 32.35 16.00
N ASN A 441 -19.34 31.97 15.50
CA ASN A 441 -18.52 32.77 14.60
C ASN A 441 -18.10 31.93 13.38
N ARG A 442 -18.50 32.31 12.18
CA ARG A 442 -18.20 31.55 10.95
C ARG A 442 -17.01 32.10 10.17
N TYR A 443 -16.72 33.39 10.29
CA TYR A 443 -15.86 34.12 9.35
C TYR A 443 -14.76 34.90 10.08
N SER A 444 -14.12 34.28 11.08
CA SER A 444 -13.04 34.93 11.84
C SER A 444 -11.83 35.21 10.94
N GLY A 445 -11.37 36.46 10.94
CA GLY A 445 -10.25 36.88 10.09
C GLY A 445 -10.59 36.98 8.59
N VAL A 446 -11.82 36.65 8.18
CA VAL A 446 -12.27 36.87 6.80
C VAL A 446 -12.63 38.34 6.64
N THR A 447 -11.86 39.05 5.83
CA THR A 447 -12.03 40.50 5.61
C THR A 447 -11.87 40.78 4.13
N SER A 448 -12.59 41.78 3.62
CA SER A 448 -12.43 42.26 2.25
C SER A 448 -12.82 43.74 2.20
N ALA A 449 -12.15 44.51 1.34
CA ALA A 449 -12.45 45.94 1.16
C ALA A 449 -13.72 46.18 0.33
N THR A 450 -14.14 45.18 -0.46
CA THR A 450 -15.23 45.32 -1.45
C THR A 450 -16.41 44.37 -1.21
N LYS A 451 -16.25 43.38 -0.32
CA LYS A 451 -17.26 42.35 -0.01
C LYS A 451 -17.51 42.25 1.50
N THR A 452 -18.73 41.92 1.88
CA THR A 452 -19.11 41.69 3.30
C THR A 452 -19.35 40.20 3.54
N PRO A 453 -18.57 39.54 4.43
CA PRO A 453 -18.77 38.14 4.81
C PRO A 453 -20.21 37.83 5.24
N GLY A 454 -20.78 36.75 4.70
CA GLY A 454 -22.13 36.30 5.04
C GLY A 454 -23.26 37.12 4.41
N VAL A 455 -22.94 38.10 3.56
CA VAL A 455 -23.93 39.02 2.96
C VAL A 455 -23.75 39.13 1.45
N THR A 456 -22.51 39.27 0.97
CA THR A 456 -22.26 39.39 -0.47
C THR A 456 -22.29 38.01 -1.13
N VAL A 457 -23.02 37.85 -2.24
CA VAL A 457 -23.01 36.62 -3.06
C VAL A 457 -21.58 36.31 -3.53
N GLY A 458 -21.17 35.04 -3.45
CA GLY A 458 -19.78 34.62 -3.62
C GLY A 458 -18.88 34.91 -2.42
N TYR A 459 -19.43 35.47 -1.34
CA TYR A 459 -18.72 35.80 -0.09
C TYR A 459 -19.60 35.56 1.16
N GLY A 460 -20.33 34.46 1.14
CA GLY A 460 -21.16 33.92 2.22
C GLY A 460 -22.62 34.36 2.13
N GLY A 461 -23.02 35.11 1.10
CA GLY A 461 -24.39 35.60 0.94
C GLY A 461 -25.45 34.49 0.81
N ASN A 462 -25.06 33.31 0.32
CA ASN A 462 -25.91 32.11 0.23
C ASN A 462 -25.53 31.04 1.27
N ASP A 463 -24.67 31.35 2.25
CA ASP A 463 -24.36 30.41 3.32
C ASP A 463 -25.56 30.23 4.26
N LEU A 464 -25.80 28.98 4.68
CA LEU A 464 -26.91 28.60 5.54
C LEU A 464 -26.47 28.47 7.00
N VAL A 465 -27.30 28.96 7.92
CA VAL A 465 -27.17 28.66 9.34
C VAL A 465 -28.30 27.73 9.73
N LEU A 466 -27.94 26.52 10.14
CA LEU A 466 -28.90 25.50 10.51
C LEU A 466 -29.36 25.69 11.95
N ALA A 467 -30.68 25.72 12.15
CA ALA A 467 -31.30 25.88 13.46
C ALA A 467 -31.30 24.57 14.29
N SER A 468 -31.14 23.44 13.62
CA SER A 468 -31.10 22.10 14.22
C SER A 468 -29.99 21.28 13.56
N LEU A 469 -29.61 20.19 14.23
CA LEU A 469 -28.67 19.22 13.66
C LEU A 469 -29.23 18.77 12.29
N PRO A 470 -28.44 18.81 11.20
CA PRO A 470 -28.91 18.37 9.89
C PRO A 470 -29.33 16.91 9.95
N ALA A 471 -30.40 16.59 9.22
CA ALA A 471 -30.84 15.22 9.05
C ALA A 471 -29.91 14.48 8.08
N PHE A 472 -29.40 13.35 8.54
CA PHE A 472 -28.59 12.41 7.77
C PHE A 472 -29.33 11.06 7.66
N THR A 473 -28.98 10.25 6.66
CA THR A 473 -29.50 8.87 6.54
C THR A 473 -29.22 8.06 7.81
N ASP A 474 -27.97 8.10 8.29
CA ASP A 474 -27.50 7.46 9.53
C ASP A 474 -26.13 8.04 9.93
N SER A 475 -26.12 9.06 10.78
CA SER A 475 -24.89 9.71 11.26
C SER A 475 -24.11 8.88 12.29
N THR A 476 -24.55 7.65 12.60
CA THR A 476 -23.82 6.75 13.51
C THR A 476 -22.82 5.86 12.79
N ARG A 477 -22.78 5.91 11.45
CA ARG A 477 -21.86 5.11 10.64
C ARG A 477 -20.41 5.60 10.83
N ASN A 478 -19.53 4.68 11.17
CA ASN A 478 -18.09 4.88 11.29
C ASN A 478 -17.39 3.51 11.18
N LEU A 479 -16.07 3.47 11.29
CA LEU A 479 -15.31 2.24 11.08
C LEU A 479 -15.72 1.15 12.08
N ALA A 480 -15.87 1.49 13.36
CA ALA A 480 -16.29 0.55 14.40
C ALA A 480 -17.70 0.01 14.15
N LYS A 481 -18.64 0.86 13.72
CA LYS A 481 -20.02 0.47 13.44
C LYS A 481 -20.12 -0.40 12.20
N TRP A 482 -19.34 -0.12 11.16
CA TRP A 482 -19.20 -0.99 9.99
C TRP A 482 -18.75 -2.38 10.43
N GLY A 483 -17.70 -2.45 11.26
CA GLY A 483 -17.22 -3.70 11.85
C GLY A 483 -18.27 -4.46 12.64
N GLN A 484 -19.07 -3.76 13.46
CA GLN A 484 -20.15 -4.38 14.21
C GLN A 484 -21.20 -5.01 13.30
N VAL A 485 -21.60 -4.32 12.23
CA VAL A 485 -22.65 -4.78 11.31
C VAL A 485 -22.17 -5.91 10.41
N HIS A 486 -20.94 -5.82 9.89
CA HIS A 486 -20.44 -6.72 8.86
C HIS A 486 -19.56 -7.84 9.41
N LEU A 487 -18.83 -7.60 10.50
CA LEU A 487 -17.83 -8.53 11.04
C LEU A 487 -18.14 -9.04 12.45
N GLY A 488 -19.11 -8.45 13.14
CA GLY A 488 -19.35 -8.70 14.57
C GLY A 488 -18.23 -8.20 15.48
N THR A 489 -17.40 -7.27 15.03
CA THR A 489 -16.36 -6.63 15.86
C THR A 489 -16.94 -5.50 16.71
N THR A 490 -16.16 -4.99 17.67
CA THR A 490 -16.59 -3.95 18.62
C THR A 490 -15.81 -2.65 18.52
N THR A 491 -14.62 -2.67 17.91
CA THR A 491 -13.73 -1.51 17.81
C THR A 491 -13.25 -1.28 16.38
N ALA A 492 -12.90 -0.02 16.06
CA ALA A 492 -12.28 0.35 14.80
C ALA A 492 -10.95 -0.38 14.57
N GLN A 493 -10.18 -0.61 15.64
CA GLN A 493 -8.90 -1.32 15.56
C GLN A 493 -9.07 -2.79 15.16
N GLU A 494 -10.12 -3.47 15.63
CA GLU A 494 -10.44 -4.84 15.19
C GLU A 494 -10.81 -4.90 13.70
N VAL A 495 -11.44 -3.85 13.17
CA VAL A 495 -11.75 -3.75 11.73
C VAL A 495 -10.49 -3.59 10.89
N VAL A 496 -9.57 -2.73 11.33
CA VAL A 496 -8.25 -2.59 10.69
C VAL A 496 -7.51 -3.93 10.71
N ASP A 497 -7.57 -4.65 11.83
CA ASP A 497 -6.95 -5.98 11.95
C ASP A 497 -7.63 -7.04 11.08
N ALA A 498 -8.92 -6.88 10.78
CA ALA A 498 -9.62 -7.70 9.79
C ALA A 498 -9.19 -7.36 8.35
N PHE A 499 -9.07 -6.07 8.00
CA PHE A 499 -8.54 -5.64 6.70
C PHE A 499 -7.09 -6.04 6.47
N LEU A 500 -6.30 -6.17 7.54
CA LEU A 500 -4.98 -6.78 7.43
C LEU A 500 -5.07 -8.25 6.96
N ARG A 501 -6.20 -8.93 7.11
CA ARG A 501 -6.41 -10.27 6.54
C ARG A 501 -6.98 -10.23 5.13
N LEU A 502 -6.98 -9.08 4.44
CA LEU A 502 -7.37 -8.93 3.02
C LEU A 502 -6.69 -9.99 2.13
N ASN A 503 -5.45 -10.31 2.45
CA ASN A 503 -4.65 -11.29 1.73
C ASN A 503 -4.69 -12.68 2.36
N GLY A 504 -5.48 -12.92 3.41
CA GLY A 504 -5.53 -14.18 4.14
C GLY A 504 -4.44 -14.34 5.22
N PHE A 505 -3.59 -13.34 5.47
CA PHE A 505 -2.57 -13.46 6.51
C PHE A 505 -3.18 -13.68 7.90
N ASN A 506 -2.85 -14.81 8.53
CA ASN A 506 -3.21 -15.13 9.89
C ASN A 506 -2.06 -14.76 10.83
N PRO A 507 -2.24 -13.73 11.68
CA PRO A 507 -1.19 -13.29 12.58
C PRO A 507 -0.85 -14.32 13.68
N ALA A 508 -1.77 -15.24 14.00
CA ALA A 508 -1.53 -16.26 15.03
C ALA A 508 -0.56 -17.35 14.56
N THR A 509 -0.63 -17.73 13.29
CA THR A 509 0.23 -18.75 12.67
C THR A 509 1.43 -18.12 11.96
N GLY A 510 1.33 -16.85 11.57
CA GLY A 510 2.33 -16.16 10.76
C GLY A 510 2.35 -16.65 9.31
N THR A 511 1.24 -17.23 8.83
CA THR A 511 1.06 -17.79 7.48
C THR A 511 -0.09 -17.11 6.76
N GLN A 512 -0.19 -17.30 5.44
CA GLN A 512 -1.35 -16.90 4.66
C GLN A 512 -2.36 -18.04 4.62
N ASP A 513 -3.47 -17.90 5.34
CA ASP A 513 -4.57 -18.84 5.36
C ASP A 513 -5.64 -18.36 4.37
N LEU A 514 -6.09 -19.24 3.47
CA LEU A 514 -7.23 -18.95 2.61
C LEU A 514 -8.53 -19.44 3.27
N PRO A 515 -9.67 -18.74 3.09
CA PRO A 515 -9.90 -17.67 2.11
C PRO A 515 -9.44 -16.27 2.56
N ALA A 516 -9.17 -15.43 1.56
CA ALA A 516 -8.98 -13.99 1.73
C ALA A 516 -10.23 -13.35 2.34
N PHE A 517 -10.05 -12.25 3.09
CA PHE A 517 -11.17 -11.48 3.64
C PHE A 517 -12.04 -10.91 2.52
N GLU A 518 -13.36 -11.06 2.67
CA GLU A 518 -14.33 -10.84 1.58
C GLU A 518 -14.68 -9.37 1.32
N HIS A 519 -14.28 -8.45 2.20
CA HIS A 519 -14.62 -7.04 2.07
C HIS A 519 -13.45 -6.21 1.55
N GLU A 520 -13.76 -5.27 0.66
CA GLU A 520 -12.82 -4.30 0.13
C GLU A 520 -12.81 -3.03 1.01
N PRO A 521 -11.67 -2.32 1.13
CA PRO A 521 -11.61 -0.99 1.73
C PRO A 521 -12.67 -0.01 1.20
N ALA A 522 -13.02 -0.12 -0.08
CA ALA A 522 -14.05 0.69 -0.74
C ALA A 522 -15.42 0.58 -0.06
N ASP A 523 -15.77 -0.64 0.40
CA ASP A 523 -17.07 -0.93 1.00
C ASP A 523 -17.31 -0.06 2.24
N VAL A 524 -16.26 0.19 3.03
CA VAL A 524 -16.33 1.04 4.23
C VAL A 524 -16.52 2.50 3.86
N VAL A 525 -15.80 2.99 2.84
CA VAL A 525 -15.90 4.37 2.36
C VAL A 525 -17.33 4.63 1.91
N THR A 526 -17.85 3.81 0.99
CA THR A 526 -19.21 3.93 0.47
C THR A 526 -20.25 3.82 1.58
N TRP A 527 -20.16 2.79 2.43
CA TRP A 527 -21.13 2.58 3.50
C TRP A 527 -21.15 3.72 4.51
N THR A 528 -19.98 4.24 4.88
CA THR A 528 -19.87 5.35 5.84
C THR A 528 -20.44 6.62 5.24
N LYS A 529 -20.04 6.96 4.01
CA LYS A 529 -20.55 8.14 3.28
C LYS A 529 -22.06 8.15 3.12
N GLN A 530 -22.66 7.01 2.75
CA GLN A 530 -24.11 6.85 2.63
C GLN A 530 -24.85 7.14 3.95
N GLY A 531 -24.17 6.99 5.10
CA GLY A 531 -24.71 7.41 6.39
C GLY A 531 -24.82 8.92 6.54
N PHE A 532 -23.90 9.67 5.94
CA PHE A 532 -23.81 11.14 6.01
C PHE A 532 -24.38 11.85 4.80
N THR A 533 -25.09 11.15 3.91
CA THR A 533 -25.93 11.77 2.89
C THR A 533 -27.00 12.62 3.57
N VAL A 534 -27.06 13.89 3.18
CA VAL A 534 -28.04 14.83 3.73
C VAL A 534 -29.44 14.50 3.24
N THR A 535 -30.39 14.49 4.18
CA THR A 535 -31.84 14.36 3.90
C THR A 535 -32.61 15.63 4.29
N ASP A 536 -31.92 16.61 4.87
CA ASP A 536 -32.47 17.91 5.21
C ASP A 536 -32.83 18.68 3.93
N ALA A 537 -34.11 19.05 3.78
CA ALA A 537 -34.61 19.76 2.62
C ALA A 537 -33.94 21.13 2.40
N ALA A 538 -33.36 21.74 3.43
CA ALA A 538 -32.61 23.00 3.29
C ALA A 538 -31.24 22.81 2.63
N LEU A 539 -30.71 21.58 2.63
CA LEU A 539 -29.40 21.22 2.08
C LEU A 539 -29.48 20.49 0.74
N VAL A 540 -30.64 19.91 0.43
CA VAL A 540 -30.85 19.16 -0.81
C VAL A 540 -30.96 20.13 -1.99
N ALA A 541 -30.17 19.89 -3.04
CA ALA A 541 -30.11 20.71 -4.26
C ALA A 541 -29.85 22.21 -4.04
N SER A 542 -29.24 22.58 -2.90
CA SER A 542 -28.98 23.96 -2.50
C SER A 542 -27.51 24.36 -2.65
N GLY A 543 -26.66 23.49 -3.18
CA GLY A 543 -25.26 23.75 -3.47
C GLY A 543 -25.09 24.77 -4.60
N HIS A 544 -23.87 25.26 -4.75
CA HIS A 544 -23.49 26.25 -5.76
C HIS A 544 -23.75 25.80 -7.21
N ASP A 545 -23.87 24.49 -7.41
CA ASP A 545 -24.07 23.76 -8.66
C ASP A 545 -25.43 23.01 -8.69
N ALA A 546 -26.37 23.41 -7.82
CA ALA A 546 -27.67 22.78 -7.64
C ALA A 546 -27.62 21.30 -7.18
N GLN A 547 -26.49 20.85 -6.67
CA GLN A 547 -26.38 19.57 -5.94
C GLN A 547 -26.58 19.80 -4.44
N ASN A 548 -26.46 18.74 -3.63
CA ASN A 548 -26.60 18.88 -2.19
C ASN A 548 -25.42 19.68 -1.59
N ILE A 549 -25.66 20.45 -0.53
CA ILE A 549 -24.57 20.97 0.30
C ILE A 549 -24.03 19.82 1.18
N GLY A 550 -22.70 19.69 1.23
CA GLY A 550 -22.02 18.61 1.91
C GLY A 550 -21.62 17.50 0.96
N ILE A 551 -21.25 16.36 1.54
CA ILE A 551 -20.80 15.20 0.80
C ILE A 551 -21.88 14.64 -0.11
N LEU A 552 -21.46 14.22 -1.30
CA LEU A 552 -22.34 13.64 -2.30
C LEU A 552 -22.24 12.13 -2.28
N ASP A 553 -23.37 11.48 -2.54
CA ASP A 553 -23.38 10.07 -2.89
C ASP A 553 -22.58 9.88 -4.17
N GLN A 554 -21.69 8.89 -4.16
CA GLN A 554 -21.06 8.45 -5.39
C GLN A 554 -22.17 7.86 -6.27
N ALA A 555 -22.31 8.34 -7.51
CA ALA A 555 -23.11 7.60 -8.48
C ALA A 555 -22.54 6.18 -8.54
N GLU A 556 -23.39 5.15 -8.40
CA GLU A 556 -22.94 3.77 -8.59
C GLU A 556 -22.25 3.69 -9.95
N GLU A 557 -20.93 3.45 -9.97
CA GLU A 557 -20.26 2.93 -11.16
C GLU A 557 -21.03 1.66 -11.56
N PRO A 558 -21.40 1.47 -12.82
CA PRO A 558 -22.07 0.25 -13.25
C PRO A 558 -21.18 -0.93 -12.84
N VAL A 559 -21.69 -1.76 -11.93
CA VAL A 559 -21.01 -2.97 -11.47
C VAL A 559 -20.78 -3.83 -12.70
N GLU A 560 -19.54 -3.86 -13.22
CA GLU A 560 -19.15 -4.93 -14.12
C GLU A 560 -19.33 -6.23 -13.33
N PRO A 561 -20.12 -7.19 -13.82
CA PRO A 561 -20.29 -8.45 -13.13
C PRO A 561 -18.91 -9.04 -12.85
N PRO A 562 -18.68 -9.62 -11.65
CA PRO A 562 -17.42 -10.27 -11.35
C PRO A 562 -17.09 -11.22 -12.50
N PRO A 563 -15.83 -11.25 -12.98
CA PRO A 563 -15.45 -12.17 -14.04
C PRO A 563 -15.92 -13.54 -13.61
N ALA A 564 -16.82 -14.13 -14.42
CA ALA A 564 -17.37 -15.44 -14.14
C ALA A 564 -16.21 -16.37 -13.77
N SER A 565 -16.39 -17.18 -12.73
CA SER A 565 -15.41 -18.13 -12.20
C SER A 565 -15.09 -19.29 -13.16
N GLY A 566 -14.97 -19.00 -14.45
CA GLY A 566 -14.37 -19.88 -15.44
C GLY A 566 -12.87 -19.82 -15.24
N ALA A 567 -12.28 -21.00 -15.01
CA ALA A 567 -10.83 -21.18 -15.02
C ALA A 567 -10.22 -20.41 -16.21
N THR A 568 -9.48 -19.34 -15.92
CA THR A 568 -8.62 -18.70 -16.90
C THR A 568 -7.53 -19.70 -17.25
N THR A 569 -7.79 -20.53 -18.25
CA THR A 569 -6.73 -21.16 -19.03
C THR A 569 -5.94 -20.03 -19.68
N TYR A 570 -4.84 -19.62 -19.04
CA TYR A 570 -3.83 -18.82 -19.68
C TYR A 570 -3.28 -19.63 -20.85
N ASN A 571 -3.70 -19.28 -22.07
CA ASN A 571 -2.97 -19.70 -23.26
C ASN A 571 -1.63 -18.95 -23.24
N LEU A 572 -0.63 -19.59 -22.64
CA LEU A 572 0.77 -19.27 -22.87
C LEU A 572 1.03 -19.48 -24.36
N VAL A 573 0.85 -18.44 -25.17
CA VAL A 573 1.37 -18.41 -26.52
C VAL A 573 2.87 -18.27 -26.40
N SER A 574 3.55 -19.42 -26.36
CA SER A 574 5.00 -19.49 -26.50
C SER A 574 5.37 -19.02 -27.91
N PRO A 575 6.25 -18.00 -28.07
CA PRO A 575 6.87 -17.73 -29.36
C PRO A 575 8.07 -18.68 -29.51
N ILE A 576 7.80 -19.97 -29.68
CA ILE A 576 8.82 -20.94 -30.12
C ILE A 576 8.30 -21.59 -31.40
N THR A 577 8.61 -20.96 -32.53
CA THR A 577 8.64 -21.65 -33.83
C THR A 577 9.77 -22.67 -33.81
N GLY A 578 9.45 -23.89 -33.39
CA GLY A 578 10.44 -24.98 -33.35
C GLY A 578 9.86 -26.28 -32.82
N SER A 579 9.04 -26.94 -33.64
CA SER A 579 8.72 -28.38 -33.65
C SER A 579 9.35 -29.25 -32.55
N ILE A 580 8.56 -29.65 -31.54
CA ILE A 580 8.68 -30.98 -30.91
C ILE A 580 7.26 -31.52 -30.60
N VAL A 581 7.07 -32.79 -30.94
CA VAL A 581 5.84 -33.60 -30.99
C VAL A 581 5.58 -34.31 -29.65
N GLY A 582 4.31 -34.35 -29.20
CA GLY A 582 3.73 -35.34 -28.23
C GLY A 582 4.02 -35.07 -26.74
N TYR A 583 3.12 -35.28 -25.77
CA TYR A 583 1.91 -36.11 -25.68
C TYR A 583 0.88 -35.47 -24.72
N CYS A 584 -0.38 -35.76 -24.99
CA CYS A 584 -1.54 -35.54 -24.13
C CYS A 584 -1.55 -36.56 -22.98
N VAL A 585 -1.77 -36.13 -21.74
CA VAL A 585 -2.37 -36.97 -20.69
C VAL A 585 -3.46 -36.16 -20.01
N LEU A 586 -4.68 -36.53 -20.40
CA LEU A 586 -5.93 -36.28 -19.70
C LEU A 586 -5.92 -37.17 -18.45
N ASP A 587 -6.24 -36.64 -17.27
CA ASP A 587 -6.93 -37.46 -16.27
C ASP A 587 -7.88 -36.61 -15.42
N LEU A 588 -9.14 -37.04 -15.47
CA LEU A 588 -10.26 -36.64 -14.63
C LEU A 588 -10.18 -37.35 -13.27
N VAL A 589 -11.16 -37.02 -12.41
CA VAL A 589 -11.63 -37.72 -11.19
C VAL A 589 -11.13 -37.01 -9.92
N SER A 590 -11.98 -36.46 -9.04
CA SER A 590 -13.45 -36.46 -8.87
C SER A 590 -13.89 -35.18 -8.19
#